data_AF-A0A8T2SAP4-F1
#
_entry.id   AF-A0A8T2SAP4-F1
#
_cell.length_a   1.000
_cell.length_b   1.000
_cell.length_c   1.000
_cell.angle_alpha   90.00
_cell.angle_beta   90.00
_cell.angle_gamma   90.00
#
_symmetry.space_group_name_H-M   'P 1'
#
loop_
_entity.id
_entity.type
_entity.pdbx_description
1 polymer ?
#
loop_
_entity_poly.entity_id
_entity_poly.type
_entity_poly.pdbx_seq_one_letter_code
_entity_poly.pdbx_strand_id
1 'polypeptide(L)'
;MCNGYPLQQPHLSFDNLMDVPWKTWNAHRRTHPPQIRRLSENIKDPDLAAFLLFEKDEIERGVKYDEDTKAQLMASYLRDVEYDDVRKLVADRQPGWEQLQEALQILDPERAKTDPVIVQDVPHYKARMLLEADVASMEVPPRPTEWTEKYLPLLKEKYGGNTEEKAALSISEIRTMVDLRESLIEQVLDAGWANEWRQRKVKEMIEEKIGPYVEAEETGNAVAPASGLESNTSDIERPSKKSGKAGKSGMSEKRKERQERMAKLAAEREAALAQAKIK
;
A
#
# COMPACT_ATOMS: atom_id res chain seq x y z
N MET A 1 45.89 -47.45 7.14
CA MET A 1 46.17 -47.36 8.59
C MET A 1 44.91 -46.85 9.28
N CYS A 2 44.15 -47.77 9.86
CA CYS A 2 43.40 -47.62 11.11
C CYS A 2 43.26 -49.07 11.61
N ASN A 3 43.79 -49.33 12.80
CA ASN A 3 44.05 -50.67 13.32
C ASN A 3 42.74 -51.37 13.70
N GLY A 4 42.50 -52.56 13.13
CA GLY A 4 42.10 -53.75 13.87
C GLY A 4 40.86 -53.75 14.77
N TYR A 5 39.84 -52.92 14.57
CA TYR A 5 38.54 -53.12 15.22
C TYR A 5 37.56 -53.76 14.24
N PRO A 6 36.91 -54.88 14.59
CA PRO A 6 35.86 -55.44 13.73
C PRO A 6 34.76 -54.39 13.59
N LEU A 7 34.32 -54.15 12.36
CA LEU A 7 33.16 -53.32 12.05
C LEU A 7 31.97 -53.90 12.83
N GLN A 8 31.63 -53.30 13.96
CA GLN A 8 30.35 -53.56 14.60
C GLN A 8 29.30 -53.21 13.56
N GLN A 9 28.54 -54.22 13.13
CA GLN A 9 27.33 -53.98 12.35
C GLN A 9 26.52 -52.96 13.16
N PRO A 10 26.03 -51.86 12.53
CA PRO A 10 25.14 -50.97 13.25
C PRO A 10 24.01 -51.84 13.77
N HIS A 11 23.90 -51.96 15.09
CA HIS A 11 22.84 -52.74 15.70
C HIS A 11 21.55 -51.96 15.42
N LEU A 12 20.92 -52.29 14.29
CA LEU A 12 19.61 -51.79 13.89
C LEU A 12 18.63 -52.45 14.88
N SER A 13 18.50 -51.87 16.08
CA SER A 13 17.42 -52.22 16.97
C SER A 13 16.12 -51.76 16.34
N PHE A 14 15.06 -52.56 16.50
CA PHE A 14 13.72 -52.15 16.10
C PHE A 14 13.36 -50.79 16.70
N ASP A 15 13.83 -50.49 17.92
CA ASP A 15 13.69 -49.17 18.56
C ASP A 15 14.36 -48.00 17.83
N ASN A 16 15.49 -48.22 17.14
CA ASN A 16 16.14 -47.19 16.31
C ASN A 16 15.47 -47.05 14.93
N LEU A 17 14.80 -48.10 14.44
CA LEU A 17 13.98 -48.04 13.22
C LEU A 17 12.58 -47.45 13.48
N MET A 18 12.10 -47.61 14.71
CA MET A 18 10.81 -47.15 15.23
C MET A 18 10.98 -45.90 16.08
N ASP A 19 11.94 -45.04 15.72
CA ASP A 19 12.07 -43.76 16.38
C ASP A 19 10.73 -43.05 16.26
N VAL A 20 10.08 -42.88 17.41
CA VAL A 20 8.62 -42.82 17.43
C VAL A 20 8.16 -41.68 16.52
N PRO A 21 7.15 -41.87 15.66
CA PRO A 21 6.85 -40.90 14.59
C PRO A 21 6.79 -39.46 15.09
N TRP A 22 6.34 -39.22 16.34
CA TRP A 22 6.35 -37.91 16.96
C TRP A 22 7.74 -37.30 17.24
N LYS A 23 8.80 -38.07 17.54
CA LYS A 23 10.15 -37.54 17.79
C LYS A 23 10.78 -37.02 16.51
N THR A 24 10.72 -37.81 15.44
CA THR A 24 11.19 -37.41 14.10
C THR A 24 10.30 -36.32 13.52
N TRP A 25 8.99 -36.37 13.75
CA TRP A 25 8.04 -35.30 13.42
C TRP A 25 8.30 -34.00 14.19
N ASN A 26 8.61 -34.07 15.48
CA ASN A 26 8.97 -32.92 16.29
C ASN A 26 10.31 -32.33 15.84
N ALA A 27 11.31 -33.16 15.51
CA ALA A 27 12.57 -32.71 14.92
C ALA A 27 12.36 -32.05 13.53
N HIS A 28 11.46 -32.59 12.70
CA HIS A 28 11.12 -32.00 11.42
C HIS A 28 10.40 -30.66 11.58
N ARG A 29 9.45 -30.53 12.51
CA ARG A 29 8.80 -29.24 12.84
C ARG A 29 9.73 -28.23 13.50
N ARG A 30 10.74 -28.69 14.25
CA ARG A 30 11.81 -27.83 14.77
C ARG A 30 12.65 -27.21 13.66
N THR A 31 12.89 -27.97 12.60
CA THR A 31 13.65 -27.50 11.43
C THR A 31 12.77 -26.74 10.43
N HIS A 32 11.46 -27.02 10.42
CA HIS A 32 10.47 -26.41 9.54
C HIS A 32 9.22 -26.08 10.36
N PRO A 33 9.20 -24.93 11.08
CA PRO A 33 8.00 -24.50 11.77
C PRO A 33 6.84 -24.40 10.77
N PRO A 34 5.60 -24.76 11.17
CA PRO A 34 4.48 -24.69 10.27
C PRO A 34 4.35 -23.27 9.72
N GLN A 35 4.40 -23.14 8.40
CA GLN A 35 4.15 -21.86 7.75
C GLN A 35 2.74 -21.40 8.15
N ILE A 36 2.69 -20.21 8.74
CA ILE A 36 1.46 -19.65 9.28
C ILE A 36 0.41 -19.62 8.15
N ARG A 37 -0.72 -20.27 8.40
CA ARG A 37 -1.95 -20.00 7.64
C ARG A 37 -2.22 -18.53 7.90
N ARG A 38 -2.17 -17.67 6.88
CA ARG A 38 -2.29 -16.21 7.04
C ARG A 38 -3.52 -15.88 7.90
N LEU A 39 -3.32 -15.68 9.20
CA LEU A 39 -4.31 -15.22 10.18
C LEU A 39 -4.62 -13.72 9.97
N SER A 40 -4.03 -13.12 8.93
CA SER A 40 -3.72 -11.70 8.77
C SER A 40 -4.93 -10.82 8.48
N GLU A 41 -6.13 -11.36 8.46
CA GLU A 41 -7.33 -10.55 8.36
C GLU A 41 -7.96 -10.41 9.74
N ASN A 42 -7.47 -9.41 10.49
CA ASN A 42 -8.20 -8.67 11.54
C ASN A 42 -7.92 -8.96 13.02
N ILE A 43 -7.00 -9.86 13.37
CA ILE A 43 -6.60 -9.99 14.77
C ILE A 43 -5.47 -9.00 15.03
N LYS A 44 -5.68 -8.04 15.95
CA LYS A 44 -4.65 -7.12 16.45
C LYS A 44 -4.21 -7.45 17.87
N ASP A 45 -5.03 -8.21 18.58
CA ASP A 45 -4.79 -8.54 19.98
C ASP A 45 -3.72 -9.65 20.09
N PRO A 46 -2.61 -9.40 20.80
CA PRO A 46 -1.50 -10.35 20.89
C PRO A 46 -1.89 -11.66 21.59
N ASP A 47 -2.82 -11.59 22.55
CA ASP A 47 -3.28 -12.77 23.29
C ASP A 47 -4.17 -13.67 22.42
N LEU A 48 -5.05 -13.08 21.60
CA LEU A 48 -5.87 -13.83 20.66
C LEU A 48 -5.01 -14.42 19.54
N ALA A 49 -3.96 -13.70 19.12
CA ALA A 49 -2.98 -14.22 18.17
C ALA A 49 -2.21 -15.41 18.76
N ALA A 50 -1.71 -15.30 19.99
CA ALA A 50 -1.06 -16.38 20.72
C ALA A 50 -1.95 -17.63 20.79
N PHE A 51 -3.22 -17.42 21.17
CA PHE A 51 -4.22 -18.48 21.22
C PHE A 51 -4.35 -19.20 19.87
N LEU A 52 -4.52 -18.47 18.78
CA LEU A 52 -4.76 -19.07 17.46
C LEU A 52 -3.48 -19.66 16.82
N LEU A 53 -2.31 -19.12 17.12
CA LEU A 53 -1.03 -19.57 16.54
C LEU A 53 -0.52 -20.86 17.17
N PHE A 54 -0.66 -21.02 18.49
CA PHE A 54 -0.12 -22.19 19.18
C PHE A 54 -1.04 -22.81 20.23
N GLU A 55 -1.78 -22.04 21.04
CA GLU A 55 -2.56 -22.63 22.15
C GLU A 55 -3.73 -23.48 21.65
N LYS A 56 -4.37 -23.07 20.57
CA LYS A 56 -5.45 -23.82 19.93
C LYS A 56 -4.97 -25.19 19.46
N ASP A 57 -3.82 -25.22 18.79
CA ASP A 57 -3.20 -26.46 18.35
C ASP A 57 -2.71 -27.31 19.54
N GLU A 58 -2.25 -26.69 20.62
CA GLU A 58 -1.91 -27.37 21.89
C GLU A 58 -3.12 -28.07 22.51
N ILE A 59 -4.29 -27.41 22.52
CA ILE A 59 -5.54 -27.94 23.09
C ILE A 59 -6.16 -29.01 22.19
N GLU A 60 -6.26 -28.75 20.89
CA GLU A 60 -6.96 -29.65 19.95
C GLU A 60 -6.12 -30.88 19.57
N ARG A 61 -4.79 -30.70 19.43
CA ARG A 61 -3.89 -31.75 18.93
C ARG A 61 -2.99 -32.33 20.01
N GLY A 62 -2.98 -31.75 21.21
CA GLY A 62 -2.12 -32.19 22.32
C GLY A 62 -0.62 -31.97 22.06
N VAL A 63 -0.26 -31.12 21.09
CA VAL A 63 1.13 -30.88 20.68
C VAL A 63 1.69 -29.69 21.44
N LYS A 64 2.67 -29.90 22.33
CA LYS A 64 3.35 -28.80 23.05
C LYS A 64 4.38 -28.12 22.14
N TYR A 65 4.30 -26.80 22.02
CA TYR A 65 5.34 -26.00 21.36
C TYR A 65 6.40 -25.57 22.36
N ASP A 66 7.67 -25.65 21.96
CA ASP A 66 8.80 -25.14 22.74
C ASP A 66 8.72 -23.58 22.79
N GLU A 67 9.17 -22.94 23.87
CA GLU A 67 9.09 -21.47 24.02
C GLU A 67 9.78 -20.71 22.88
N ASP A 68 10.92 -21.22 22.40
CA ASP A 68 11.64 -20.65 21.25
C ASP A 68 10.81 -20.70 19.97
N THR A 69 10.06 -21.79 19.76
CA THR A 69 9.18 -21.92 18.58
C THR A 69 8.00 -20.97 18.69
N LYS A 70 7.39 -20.83 19.87
CA LYS A 70 6.32 -19.85 20.13
C LYS A 70 6.80 -18.43 19.86
N ALA A 71 8.01 -18.08 20.32
CA ALA A 71 8.60 -16.76 20.10
C ALA A 71 8.85 -16.49 18.61
N GLN A 72 9.35 -17.47 17.85
CA GLN A 72 9.55 -17.35 16.40
C GLN A 72 8.23 -17.17 15.65
N LEU A 73 7.22 -18.00 15.97
CA LEU A 73 5.88 -17.92 15.38
C LEU A 73 5.23 -16.55 15.65
N MET A 74 5.32 -16.06 16.89
CA MET A 74 4.84 -14.74 17.26
C MET A 74 5.59 -13.64 16.52
N ALA A 75 6.92 -13.72 16.40
CA ALA A 75 7.72 -12.74 15.69
C ALA A 75 7.44 -12.70 14.18
N SER A 76 7.14 -13.84 13.54
CA SER A 76 6.65 -13.83 12.15
C SER A 76 5.29 -13.16 12.03
N TYR A 77 4.36 -13.46 12.95
CA TYR A 77 3.02 -12.87 12.92
C TYR A 77 3.06 -11.35 13.13
N LEU A 78 3.85 -10.86 14.08
CA LEU A 78 3.98 -9.42 14.32
C LEU A 78 4.54 -8.69 13.08
N ARG A 79 5.51 -9.29 12.38
CA ARG A 79 6.03 -8.74 11.12
C ARG A 79 4.96 -8.68 10.04
N ASP A 80 4.11 -9.70 9.93
CA ASP A 80 2.98 -9.69 8.98
C ASP A 80 1.97 -8.57 9.30
N VAL A 81 1.68 -8.33 10.58
CA VAL A 81 0.78 -7.25 11.03
C VAL A 81 1.39 -5.88 10.73
N GLU A 82 2.68 -5.68 11.03
CA GLU A 82 3.41 -4.47 10.70
C GLU A 82 3.38 -4.19 9.20
N TYR A 83 3.61 -5.21 8.37
CA TYR A 83 3.51 -5.11 6.92
C TYR A 83 2.12 -4.63 6.49
N ASP A 84 1.06 -5.24 7.02
CA ASP A 84 -0.31 -4.91 6.63
C ASP A 84 -0.75 -3.51 7.12
N ASP A 85 -0.26 -3.06 8.27
CA ASP A 85 -0.51 -1.69 8.74
C ASP A 85 0.25 -0.66 7.90
N VAL A 86 1.52 -0.90 7.56
CA VAL A 86 2.26 -0.02 6.64
C VAL A 86 1.62 -0.03 5.24
N ARG A 87 1.16 -1.18 4.76
CA ARG A 87 0.44 -1.33 3.48
C ARG A 87 -0.84 -0.49 3.45
N LYS A 88 -1.60 -0.43 4.54
CA LYS A 88 -2.79 0.45 4.64
C LYS A 88 -2.40 1.92 4.52
N LEU A 89 -1.32 2.35 5.19
CA LEU A 89 -0.83 3.73 5.09
C LEU A 89 -0.36 4.09 3.68
N VAL A 90 0.25 3.14 2.96
CA VAL A 90 0.62 3.31 1.55
C VAL A 90 -0.63 3.35 0.66
N ALA A 91 -1.64 2.52 0.94
CA ALA A 91 -2.91 2.54 0.21
C ALA A 91 -3.65 3.88 0.37
N ASP A 92 -3.60 4.48 1.56
CA ASP A 92 -4.15 5.80 1.85
C ASP A 92 -3.33 6.97 1.24
N ARG A 93 -2.15 6.68 0.67
CA ARG A 93 -1.25 7.66 0.00
C ARG A 93 -0.89 8.86 0.88
N GLN A 94 -0.63 8.62 2.16
CA GLN A 94 -0.17 9.65 3.09
C GLN A 94 1.15 10.30 2.63
N PRO A 95 1.44 11.56 3.00
CA PRO A 95 2.71 12.20 2.66
C PRO A 95 3.89 11.37 3.18
N GLY A 96 4.86 11.08 2.31
CA GLY A 96 5.97 10.18 2.63
C GLY A 96 5.72 8.69 2.35
N TRP A 97 4.62 8.34 1.66
CA TRP A 97 4.31 6.96 1.25
C TRP A 97 5.44 6.26 0.48
N GLU A 98 6.31 7.01 -0.19
CA GLU A 98 7.49 6.46 -0.90
C GLU A 98 8.47 5.79 0.07
N GLN A 99 8.74 6.42 1.21
CA GLN A 99 9.62 5.87 2.25
C GLN A 99 8.97 4.65 2.91
N LEU A 100 7.65 4.67 3.07
CA LEU A 100 6.90 3.52 3.56
C LEU A 100 6.94 2.36 2.58
N GLN A 101 6.92 2.65 1.28
CA GLN A 101 7.04 1.63 0.25
C GLN A 101 8.44 1.00 0.22
N GLU A 102 9.49 1.81 0.38
CA GLU A 102 10.86 1.31 0.57
C GLU A 102 10.94 0.43 1.82
N ALA A 103 10.29 0.82 2.92
CA ALA A 103 10.21 0.01 4.13
C ALA A 103 9.52 -1.33 3.90
N LEU A 104 8.42 -1.39 3.12
CA LEU A 104 7.76 -2.64 2.74
C LEU A 104 8.66 -3.56 1.92
N GLN A 105 9.47 -2.99 1.01
CA GLN A 105 10.43 -3.77 0.22
C GLN A 105 11.57 -4.34 1.07
N ILE A 106 11.99 -3.62 2.11
CA ILE A 106 13.00 -4.08 3.08
C ILE A 106 12.42 -5.18 3.98
N LEU A 107 11.16 -5.04 4.39
CA LEU A 107 10.50 -6.00 5.29
C LEU A 107 10.28 -7.34 4.58
N ASP A 108 9.57 -7.31 3.43
CA ASP A 108 9.22 -8.51 2.65
C ASP A 108 9.24 -8.24 1.14
N PRO A 109 10.36 -8.47 0.45
CA PRO A 109 10.50 -8.14 -0.97
C PRO A 109 9.62 -9.01 -1.89
N GLU A 110 9.35 -10.26 -1.53
CA GLU A 110 8.52 -11.17 -2.34
C GLU A 110 7.05 -10.74 -2.37
N ARG A 111 6.54 -10.37 -1.20
CA ARG A 111 5.17 -9.85 -1.03
C ARG A 111 5.04 -8.50 -1.71
N ALA A 112 6.04 -7.63 -1.55
CA ALA A 112 6.04 -6.29 -2.11
C ALA A 112 5.96 -6.26 -3.65
N LYS A 113 6.57 -7.24 -4.33
CA LYS A 113 6.53 -7.36 -5.80
C LYS A 113 5.17 -7.79 -6.35
N THR A 114 4.44 -8.60 -5.58
CA THR A 114 3.16 -9.19 -6.01
C THR A 114 1.98 -8.27 -5.64
N ASP A 115 2.17 -7.38 -4.67
CA ASP A 115 1.11 -6.53 -4.16
C ASP A 115 0.74 -5.40 -5.14
N PRO A 116 -0.55 -5.23 -5.50
CA PRO A 116 -1.00 -4.23 -6.48
C PRO A 116 -0.98 -2.78 -5.94
N VAL A 117 -0.85 -2.60 -4.62
CA VAL A 117 -0.81 -1.28 -3.97
C VAL A 117 0.54 -0.60 -4.19
N ILE A 118 1.60 -1.40 -4.33
CA ILE A 118 2.98 -0.96 -4.40
C ILE A 118 3.30 -0.53 -5.82
N VAL A 119 3.83 0.68 -5.95
CA VAL A 119 4.18 1.26 -7.24
C VAL A 119 5.61 0.84 -7.57
N GLN A 120 5.80 -0.03 -8.55
CA GLN A 120 7.15 -0.50 -8.91
C GLN A 120 8.08 0.67 -9.29
N ASP A 121 7.59 1.61 -10.12
CA ASP A 121 8.34 2.78 -10.57
C ASP A 121 7.72 4.09 -10.04
N VAL A 122 8.23 4.56 -8.89
CA VAL A 122 7.85 5.84 -8.28
C VAL A 122 7.99 7.04 -9.23
N PRO A 123 9.12 7.24 -9.96
CA PRO A 123 9.26 8.43 -10.80
C PRO A 123 8.28 8.42 -11.99
N HIS A 124 8.06 7.26 -12.60
CA HIS A 124 7.08 7.09 -13.66
C HIS A 124 5.66 7.40 -13.16
N TYR A 125 5.31 6.92 -11.97
CA TYR A 125 4.03 7.21 -11.35
C TYR A 125 3.83 8.70 -11.08
N LYS A 126 4.84 9.40 -10.55
CA LYS A 126 4.78 10.87 -10.35
C LYS A 126 4.59 11.61 -11.66
N ALA A 127 5.37 11.26 -12.68
CA ALA A 127 5.26 11.87 -14.01
C ALA A 127 3.85 11.66 -14.60
N ARG A 128 3.28 10.47 -14.44
CA ARG A 128 1.92 10.16 -14.86
C ARG A 128 0.88 10.96 -14.08
N MET A 129 1.00 11.07 -12.76
CA MET A 129 0.08 11.87 -11.94
C MET A 129 0.10 13.35 -12.31
N LEU A 130 1.29 13.90 -12.62
CA LEU A 130 1.42 15.28 -13.11
C LEU A 130 0.72 15.46 -14.46
N LEU A 131 0.93 14.53 -15.39
CA LEU A 131 0.23 14.53 -16.68
C LEU A 131 -1.29 14.42 -16.53
N GLU A 132 -1.77 13.55 -15.64
CA GLU A 132 -3.19 13.41 -15.35
C GLU A 132 -3.77 14.69 -14.73
N ALA A 133 -3.01 15.39 -13.88
CA ALA A 133 -3.40 16.69 -13.33
C ALA A 133 -3.44 17.80 -14.41
N ASP A 134 -2.45 17.82 -15.31
CA ASP A 134 -2.42 18.76 -16.45
C ASP A 134 -3.64 18.53 -17.35
N VAL A 135 -3.94 17.27 -17.70
CA VAL A 135 -5.12 16.92 -18.51
C VAL A 135 -6.43 17.21 -17.77
N ALA A 136 -6.48 17.01 -16.45
CA ALA A 136 -7.65 17.36 -15.65
C ALA A 136 -7.93 18.87 -15.64
N SER A 137 -6.90 19.70 -15.79
CA SER A 137 -7.03 21.16 -15.91
C SER A 137 -7.50 21.62 -17.29
N MET A 138 -7.45 20.76 -18.31
CA MET A 138 -7.92 21.07 -19.67
C MET A 138 -9.45 21.00 -19.76
N GLU A 139 -10.02 21.87 -20.58
CA GLU A 139 -11.47 21.86 -20.86
C GLU A 139 -11.83 20.65 -21.74
N VAL A 140 -12.88 19.93 -21.34
CA VAL A 140 -13.35 18.76 -22.07
C VAL A 140 -14.18 19.22 -23.27
N PRO A 141 -13.88 18.75 -24.50
CA PRO A 141 -14.67 19.10 -25.67
C PRO A 141 -16.09 18.54 -25.59
N PRO A 142 -17.06 19.14 -26.31
CA PRO A 142 -18.42 18.62 -26.36
C PRO A 142 -18.45 17.20 -26.91
N ARG A 143 -19.42 16.42 -26.43
CA ARG A 143 -19.61 15.01 -26.78
C ARG A 143 -19.89 14.84 -28.28
N PRO A 144 -19.15 13.96 -28.98
CA PRO A 144 -19.43 13.61 -30.37
C PRO A 144 -20.76 12.85 -30.53
N THR A 145 -21.42 13.01 -31.68
CA THR A 145 -22.66 12.30 -32.01
C THR A 145 -22.48 10.77 -31.97
N GLU A 146 -21.36 10.27 -32.49
CA GLU A 146 -21.02 8.84 -32.55
C GLU A 146 -21.01 8.17 -31.16
N TRP A 147 -20.55 8.89 -30.13
CA TRP A 147 -20.56 8.41 -28.75
C TRP A 147 -21.99 8.21 -28.24
N THR A 148 -22.86 9.17 -28.55
CA THR A 148 -24.26 9.11 -28.15
C THR A 148 -24.94 7.91 -28.80
N GLU A 149 -24.77 7.72 -30.10
CA GLU A 149 -25.38 6.61 -30.84
C GLU A 149 -24.95 5.23 -30.34
N LYS A 150 -23.68 5.09 -29.94
CA LYS A 150 -23.11 3.81 -29.46
C LYS A 150 -23.58 3.44 -28.06
N TYR A 151 -23.57 4.38 -27.12
CA TYR A 151 -23.77 4.06 -25.68
C TYR A 151 -25.19 4.33 -25.17
N LEU A 152 -25.96 5.21 -25.82
CA LEU A 152 -27.34 5.48 -25.46
C LEU A 152 -28.26 4.24 -25.53
N PRO A 153 -28.23 3.37 -26.57
CA PRO A 153 -29.05 2.16 -26.58
C PRO A 153 -28.67 1.20 -25.45
N LEU A 154 -27.37 1.00 -25.20
CA LEU A 154 -26.87 0.14 -24.12
C LEU A 154 -27.31 0.62 -22.73
N LEU A 155 -27.26 1.94 -22.50
CA LEU A 155 -27.72 2.54 -21.26
C LEU A 155 -29.26 2.47 -21.15
N LYS A 156 -29.97 2.65 -22.25
CA LYS A 156 -31.43 2.53 -22.29
C LYS A 156 -31.90 1.10 -22.10
N GLU A 157 -31.15 0.08 -22.48
CA GLU A 157 -31.45 -1.32 -22.16
C GLU A 157 -31.18 -1.61 -20.68
N LYS A 158 -30.00 -1.22 -20.18
CA LYS A 158 -29.58 -1.55 -18.81
C LYS A 158 -30.36 -0.80 -17.73
N TYR A 159 -30.59 0.49 -17.92
CA TYR A 159 -31.37 1.34 -17.01
C TYR A 159 -32.83 1.47 -17.48
N GLY A 160 -33.17 0.69 -18.51
CA GLY A 160 -34.40 0.43 -19.24
C GLY A 160 -35.63 -0.01 -18.51
N GLY A 161 -35.86 0.36 -17.27
CA GLY A 161 -36.91 -0.23 -16.41
C GLY A 161 -38.19 -0.66 -17.14
N ASN A 162 -38.66 -1.87 -16.82
CA ASN A 162 -39.84 -2.48 -17.43
C ASN A 162 -41.10 -1.63 -17.18
N THR A 163 -41.93 -1.50 -18.20
CA THR A 163 -43.18 -0.73 -18.17
C THR A 163 -44.25 -1.31 -17.23
N GLU A 164 -44.04 -2.50 -16.69
CA GLU A 164 -45.05 -3.26 -15.95
C GLU A 164 -45.31 -2.70 -14.54
N GLU A 165 -44.31 -2.07 -13.90
CA GLU A 165 -44.45 -1.42 -12.58
C GLU A 165 -45.18 -0.05 -12.66
N LYS A 166 -45.47 0.44 -13.87
CA LYS A 166 -46.07 1.75 -14.12
C LYS A 166 -47.58 1.82 -13.84
N ALA A 167 -48.24 0.68 -13.58
CA ALA A 167 -49.70 0.62 -13.44
C ALA A 167 -50.23 1.17 -12.09
N ALA A 168 -49.38 1.32 -11.06
CA ALA A 168 -49.79 1.72 -9.71
C ALA A 168 -49.52 3.20 -9.35
N LEU A 169 -48.78 3.94 -10.18
CA LEU A 169 -48.32 5.30 -9.89
C LEU A 169 -49.18 6.36 -10.60
N SER A 170 -49.25 7.57 -10.04
CA SER A 170 -49.90 8.69 -10.73
C SER A 170 -49.10 9.09 -11.98
N ILE A 171 -49.79 9.48 -13.05
CA ILE A 171 -49.16 9.79 -14.36
C ILE A 171 -48.06 10.87 -14.22
N SER A 172 -48.23 11.82 -13.30
CA SER A 172 -47.24 12.86 -13.02
C SER A 172 -45.96 12.31 -12.41
N GLU A 173 -46.05 11.39 -11.45
CA GLU A 173 -44.88 10.77 -10.81
C GLU A 173 -44.10 9.94 -11.83
N ILE A 174 -44.80 9.18 -12.68
CA ILE A 174 -44.18 8.40 -13.76
C ILE A 174 -43.40 9.29 -14.71
N ARG A 175 -43.94 10.46 -15.09
CA ARG A 175 -43.23 11.42 -15.95
C ARG A 175 -41.96 11.93 -15.28
N THR A 176 -42.06 12.39 -14.03
CA THR A 176 -40.87 12.87 -13.31
C THR A 176 -39.79 11.79 -13.18
N MET A 177 -40.17 10.53 -12.96
CA MET A 177 -39.21 9.41 -12.89
C MET A 177 -38.56 9.11 -14.24
N VAL A 178 -39.31 9.20 -15.34
CA VAL A 178 -38.77 9.05 -16.69
C VAL A 178 -37.82 10.20 -17.02
N ASP A 179 -38.19 11.44 -16.73
CA ASP A 179 -37.36 12.62 -16.96
C ASP A 179 -36.06 12.56 -16.14
N LEU A 180 -36.16 12.19 -14.85
CA LEU A 180 -34.99 11.99 -13.99
C LEU A 180 -34.08 10.90 -14.53
N ARG A 181 -34.65 9.79 -15.00
CA ARG A 181 -33.89 8.70 -15.60
C ARG A 181 -33.19 9.13 -16.89
N GLU A 182 -33.87 9.86 -17.76
CA GLU A 182 -33.28 10.36 -19.00
C GLU A 182 -32.13 11.34 -18.70
N SER A 183 -32.32 12.24 -17.73
CA SER A 183 -31.25 13.15 -17.28
C SER A 183 -30.05 12.40 -16.69
N LEU A 184 -30.27 11.29 -15.98
CA LEU A 184 -29.20 10.45 -15.44
C LEU A 184 -28.42 9.78 -16.58
N ILE A 185 -29.12 9.26 -17.60
CA ILE A 185 -28.48 8.64 -18.77
C ILE A 185 -27.61 9.67 -19.50
N GLU A 186 -28.08 10.90 -19.66
CA GLU A 186 -27.31 11.99 -20.26
C GLU A 186 -26.06 12.35 -19.46
N GLN A 187 -26.19 12.50 -18.13
CA GLN A 187 -25.04 12.76 -17.25
C GLN A 187 -24.01 11.65 -17.28
N VAL A 188 -24.45 10.38 -17.30
CA VAL A 188 -23.55 9.23 -17.41
C VAL A 188 -22.84 9.21 -18.76
N LEU A 189 -23.53 9.55 -19.85
CA LEU A 189 -22.92 9.67 -21.18
C LEU A 189 -21.86 10.77 -21.23
N ASP A 190 -22.14 11.94 -20.64
CA ASP A 190 -21.20 13.07 -20.60
C ASP A 190 -19.99 12.78 -19.72
N ALA A 191 -20.19 12.21 -18.53
CA ALA A 191 -19.10 11.77 -17.67
C ALA A 191 -18.27 10.66 -18.33
N GLY A 192 -18.92 9.74 -19.03
CA GLY A 192 -18.27 8.68 -19.81
C GLY A 192 -17.36 9.26 -20.90
N TRP A 193 -17.88 10.21 -21.68
CA TRP A 193 -17.10 10.91 -22.71
C TRP A 193 -15.92 11.67 -22.12
N ALA A 194 -16.13 12.44 -21.05
CA ALA A 194 -15.08 13.20 -20.41
C ALA A 194 -13.92 12.31 -19.93
N ASN A 195 -14.24 11.14 -19.36
CA ASN A 195 -13.22 10.21 -18.89
C ASN A 195 -12.45 9.57 -20.05
N GLU A 196 -13.13 9.15 -21.11
CA GLU A 196 -12.48 8.54 -22.27
C GLU A 196 -11.58 9.57 -23.00
N TRP A 197 -12.07 10.80 -23.16
CA TRP A 197 -11.28 11.88 -23.75
C TRP A 197 -10.01 12.16 -22.93
N ARG A 198 -10.12 12.26 -21.60
CA ARG A 198 -8.95 12.45 -20.72
C ARG A 198 -7.95 11.30 -20.85
N GLN A 199 -8.42 10.05 -20.90
CA GLN A 199 -7.56 8.89 -21.09
C GLN A 199 -6.81 8.93 -22.43
N ARG A 200 -7.52 9.28 -23.51
CA ARG A 200 -6.91 9.44 -24.83
C ARG A 200 -5.88 10.57 -24.86
N LYS A 201 -6.20 11.72 -24.25
CA LYS A 201 -5.28 12.85 -24.19
C LYS A 201 -4.04 12.54 -23.36
N VAL A 202 -4.17 11.86 -22.22
CA VAL A 202 -3.01 11.39 -21.44
C VAL A 202 -2.12 10.48 -22.30
N LYS A 203 -2.70 9.55 -23.05
CA LYS A 203 -1.94 8.65 -23.93
C LYS A 203 -1.20 9.42 -25.03
N GLU A 204 -1.88 10.36 -25.69
CA GLU A 204 -1.28 11.22 -26.72
C GLU A 204 -0.10 12.03 -26.16
N MET A 205 -0.28 12.68 -25.01
CA MET A 205 0.79 13.44 -24.34
C MET A 205 1.97 12.55 -23.92
N ILE A 206 1.72 11.28 -23.60
CA ILE A 206 2.78 10.30 -23.31
C ILE A 206 3.54 9.94 -24.60
N GLU A 207 2.83 9.64 -25.68
CA GLU A 207 3.42 9.33 -26.99
C GLU A 207 4.26 10.50 -27.53
N GLU A 208 3.77 11.74 -27.40
CA GLU A 208 4.52 12.95 -27.75
C GLU A 208 5.81 13.11 -26.92
N LYS A 209 5.75 12.78 -25.62
CA LYS A 209 6.93 12.86 -24.74
C LYS A 209 7.92 11.74 -24.98
N ILE A 210 7.47 10.54 -25.35
CA ILE A 210 8.31 9.35 -25.55
C ILE A 210 8.91 9.30 -26.97
N GLY A 211 8.16 9.72 -27.98
CA GLY A 211 8.57 9.75 -29.39
C GLY A 211 10.02 10.20 -29.63
N PRO A 212 10.47 11.36 -29.12
CA PRO A 212 11.84 11.82 -29.33
C PRO A 212 12.91 10.91 -28.70
N TYR A 213 12.59 10.21 -27.61
CA TYR A 213 13.54 9.26 -27.00
C TYR A 213 13.66 7.97 -27.83
N VAL A 214 12.55 7.48 -28.38
CA VAL A 214 12.54 6.29 -29.23
C VAL A 214 13.30 6.56 -30.54
N GLU A 215 13.04 7.71 -31.18
CA GLU A 215 13.75 8.13 -32.38
C GLU A 215 15.27 8.32 -32.13
N ALA A 216 15.65 8.80 -30.95
CA ALA A 216 17.06 8.93 -30.55
C ALA A 216 17.75 7.57 -30.34
N GLU A 217 17.04 6.57 -29.78
CA GLU A 217 17.55 5.20 -29.66
C GLU A 217 17.72 4.54 -31.03
N GLU A 218 16.77 4.73 -31.94
CA GLU A 218 16.82 4.16 -33.30
C GLU A 218 17.92 4.80 -34.17
N THR A 219 18.18 6.10 -34.01
CA THR A 219 19.19 6.83 -34.78
C THR A 219 20.61 6.75 -34.19
N GLY A 220 20.77 6.13 -33.01
CA GLY A 220 22.07 5.95 -32.35
C GLY A 220 22.72 7.27 -31.89
N ASN A 221 21.98 8.38 -31.93
CA ASN A 221 22.44 9.69 -31.51
C ASN A 221 21.68 10.06 -30.23
N ALA A 222 22.37 9.99 -29.09
CA ALA A 222 21.84 10.41 -27.81
C ALA A 222 21.64 11.94 -27.79
N VAL A 223 20.56 12.42 -28.42
CA VAL A 223 20.08 13.78 -28.28
C VAL A 223 19.11 13.77 -27.11
N ALA A 224 19.60 14.20 -25.95
CA ALA A 224 18.71 14.58 -24.85
C ALA A 224 17.81 15.72 -25.36
N PRO A 225 16.48 15.56 -25.38
CA PRO A 225 15.61 16.68 -25.71
C PRO A 225 15.74 17.72 -24.59
N ALA A 226 15.73 18.99 -25.01
CA ALA A 226 15.99 20.15 -24.19
C ALA A 226 15.19 20.11 -22.87
N SER A 227 15.93 20.30 -21.77
CA SER A 227 15.46 20.77 -20.49
C SER A 227 14.38 21.84 -20.67
N GLY A 228 13.14 21.49 -20.33
CA GLY A 228 11.97 22.35 -20.34
C GLY A 228 11.11 22.13 -19.10
N LEU A 229 11.72 21.96 -17.94
CA LEU A 229 11.13 22.36 -16.67
C LEU A 229 12.09 23.36 -16.04
N GLU A 230 11.74 24.64 -16.12
CA GLU A 230 12.19 25.64 -15.18
C GLU A 230 11.68 25.22 -13.79
N SER A 231 12.42 24.36 -13.13
CA SER A 231 12.42 24.34 -11.67
C SER A 231 13.03 25.66 -11.24
N ASN A 232 12.22 26.55 -10.68
CA ASN A 232 12.68 27.63 -9.82
C ASN A 232 13.41 27.02 -8.62
N THR A 233 14.66 26.60 -8.81
CA THR A 233 15.63 26.40 -7.74
C THR A 233 16.35 27.74 -7.59
N SER A 234 15.84 28.54 -6.65
CA SER A 234 16.62 29.64 -6.12
C SER A 234 17.92 29.07 -5.54
N ASP A 235 19.02 29.50 -6.14
CA ASP A 235 20.37 29.65 -5.62
C ASP A 235 20.65 28.99 -4.26
N ILE A 236 21.30 27.83 -4.32
CA ILE A 236 22.19 27.38 -3.22
C ILE A 236 23.56 27.11 -3.84
N GLU A 237 24.33 28.19 -3.98
CA GLU A 237 25.78 28.10 -4.10
C GLU A 237 26.34 27.29 -2.92
N ARG A 238 27.20 26.33 -3.25
CA ARG A 238 27.92 25.49 -2.30
C ARG A 238 29.16 26.25 -1.83
N PRO A 239 29.28 26.70 -0.56
CA PRO A 239 30.54 27.25 -0.09
C PRO A 239 31.47 26.13 0.35
N SER A 240 32.64 26.12 -0.27
CA SER A 240 33.81 25.36 0.16
C SER A 240 34.12 25.58 1.65
N LYS A 241 34.46 24.49 2.34
CA LYS A 241 34.86 24.51 3.75
C LYS A 241 36.15 25.32 3.91
N LYS A 242 36.05 26.51 4.49
CA LYS A 242 37.13 27.18 5.25
C LYS A 242 36.68 27.35 6.70
N SER A 243 37.58 26.95 7.59
CA SER A 243 37.55 27.06 9.04
C SER A 243 37.13 28.45 9.55
N GLY A 244 36.21 28.48 10.52
CA GLY A 244 35.86 29.70 11.27
C GLY A 244 35.04 29.36 12.51
N LYS A 245 35.63 29.58 13.68
CA LYS A 245 35.18 29.18 15.01
C LYS A 245 34.51 30.40 15.69
N ALA A 246 33.18 30.52 15.67
CA ALA A 246 32.41 31.38 16.59
C ALA A 246 30.89 31.20 16.34
N GLY A 247 30.08 31.01 17.40
CA GLY A 247 28.61 31.13 17.30
C GLY A 247 27.73 30.11 18.04
N LYS A 248 28.26 29.28 18.94
CA LYS A 248 27.47 28.22 19.63
C LYS A 248 26.59 28.67 20.81
N SER A 249 26.66 29.92 21.28
CA SER A 249 25.99 30.31 22.54
C SER A 249 24.51 30.67 22.40
N GLY A 250 24.10 31.42 21.36
CA GLY A 250 22.72 31.93 21.26
C GLY A 250 21.65 30.92 20.85
N MET A 251 22.02 29.83 20.16
CA MET A 251 21.05 28.83 19.68
C MET A 251 20.62 27.85 20.79
N SER A 252 21.47 27.64 21.80
CA SER A 252 21.16 26.82 22.98
C SER A 252 20.08 27.46 23.86
N GLU A 253 20.08 28.79 23.95
CA GLU A 253 19.22 29.54 24.85
C GLU A 253 17.79 29.61 24.30
N LYS A 254 17.63 29.88 23.00
CA LYS A 254 16.32 29.82 22.32
C LYS A 254 15.70 28.42 22.35
N ARG A 255 16.52 27.35 22.33
CA ARG A 255 16.03 25.96 22.43
C ARG A 255 15.52 25.65 23.85
N LYS A 256 16.23 26.12 24.88
CA LYS A 256 15.79 26.01 26.28
C LYS A 256 14.51 26.79 26.53
N GLU A 257 14.42 28.03 26.05
CA GLU A 257 13.22 28.85 26.20
C GLU A 257 12.00 28.22 25.53
N ARG A 258 12.17 27.59 24.36
CA ARG A 258 11.10 26.89 23.66
C ARG A 258 10.67 25.62 24.38
N GLN A 259 11.60 24.88 24.99
CA GLN A 259 11.30 23.71 25.81
C GLN A 259 10.57 24.09 27.11
N GLU A 260 10.95 25.18 27.75
CA GLU A 260 10.29 25.68 28.97
C GLU A 260 8.85 26.16 28.69
N ARG A 261 8.61 26.81 27.53
CA ARG A 261 7.25 27.19 27.11
C ARG A 261 6.36 25.98 26.86
N MET A 262 6.91 24.93 26.22
CA MET A 262 6.17 23.68 25.98
C MET A 262 5.86 22.95 27.28
N ALA A 263 6.81 22.91 28.23
CA ALA A 263 6.60 22.30 29.54
C ALA A 263 5.53 23.03 30.36
N LYS A 264 5.50 24.38 30.32
CA LYS A 264 4.46 25.16 30.99
C LYS A 264 3.06 24.90 30.43
N LEU A 265 2.92 24.85 29.10
CA LEU A 265 1.64 24.55 28.45
C LEU A 265 1.16 23.11 28.75
N ALA A 266 2.07 22.15 28.87
CA ALA A 266 1.73 20.78 29.24
C ALA A 266 1.22 20.70 30.69
N ALA A 267 1.91 21.34 31.64
CA ALA A 267 1.51 21.38 33.04
C ALA A 267 0.16 22.08 33.24
N GLU A 268 -0.10 23.15 32.48
CA GLU A 268 -1.38 23.89 32.54
C GLU A 268 -2.55 23.05 31.99
N ARG A 269 -2.31 22.25 30.94
CA ARG A 269 -3.28 21.27 30.45
C ARG A 269 -3.56 20.16 31.46
N GLU A 270 -2.54 19.63 32.11
CA GLU A 270 -2.73 18.58 33.13
C GLU A 270 -3.47 19.13 34.36
N ALA A 271 -3.17 20.36 34.79
CA ALA A 271 -3.89 21.02 35.87
C ALA A 271 -5.36 21.28 35.50
N ALA A 272 -5.66 21.69 34.27
CA ALA A 272 -7.02 21.84 33.78
C ALA A 272 -7.78 20.50 33.75
N LEU A 273 -7.13 19.42 33.34
CA LEU A 273 -7.72 18.07 33.38
C LEU A 273 -7.93 17.57 34.81
N ALA A 274 -7.03 17.91 35.74
CA ALA A 274 -7.20 17.57 37.15
C ALA A 274 -8.36 18.35 37.79
N GLN A 275 -8.51 19.64 37.48
CA GLN A 275 -9.65 20.44 37.93
C GLN A 275 -10.97 19.98 37.31
N ALA A 276 -10.96 19.51 36.05
CA ALA A 276 -12.14 18.92 35.41
C ALA A 276 -12.56 17.58 36.02
N LYS A 277 -11.65 16.84 36.68
CA LYS A 277 -11.94 15.58 37.38
C LYS A 277 -12.45 15.77 38.81
N ILE A 278 -12.40 16.99 39.36
CA ILE A 278 -12.83 17.30 40.74
C ILE A 278 -14.24 17.94 40.75
N LYS A 279 -14.84 18.22 39.59
CA LYS A 279 -16.28 18.55 39.44
C LYS A 279 -17.08 17.33 39.06
#